data_AF-F2S468-F1
#
_entry.id   AF-F2S468-F1
#
_cell.length_a   1.000
_cell.length_b   1.000
_cell.length_c   1.000
_cell.angle_alpha   90.00
_cell.angle_beta   90.00
_cell.angle_gamma   90.00
#
_symmetry.space_group_name_H-M   'P 1'
#
loop_
_entity.id
_entity.type
_entity.pdbx_description
1 polymer ?
#
loop_
_entity_poly.entity_id
_entity_poly.type
_entity_poly.pdbx_seq_one_letter_code
_entity_poly.pdbx_strand_id
1 'polypeptide(L)'
;MFWFKLLLGALFIRIVSSKELASNEICFYAVYRAYKPIKFAGTPGKEQWVMYCRNRLKVGSIYASAKVYCQPEDILPGVAILEKTCQRRISQPLLPMSDFAANLTDENIAKMKVIENGEIPPEKKVDTPVLISKIFFDLSLKTVVVNNAEVKHRHHYGFAMYGIWGTVLVLGMTNNFCKWAFFRQSRTKRSDLEGSYDLKLKTPHRVCRPFLYLSDWIQTHLTIPSTFGSYHLRTLYGCDMPTRIEAIVIFSYWLIIAVLCCVNYELFAGNLNIPKTSAQLCRYIAGRTGVISFANLPLAWMFAGRNNIFLWATGWSFRMFNIFHRQAALAATLLAIAHSITFTIFFFLIEKWFCMGVVGTVAMSFLVIFSCLWLRRKTYELFLLIHIALSTVTIIIIVF
;
A
#
# COMPACT_ATOMS: atom_id res chain seq x y z
N MET A 1 -19.50 -4.02 -16.88
CA MET A 1 -18.39 -4.73 -16.19
C MET A 1 -17.04 -4.00 -16.22
N PHE A 2 -16.68 -3.29 -17.30
CA PHE A 2 -15.43 -2.49 -17.37
C PHE A 2 -15.43 -1.27 -16.43
N TRP A 3 -16.52 -0.50 -16.43
CA TRP A 3 -16.70 0.66 -15.53
C TRP A 3 -16.67 0.30 -14.04
N PHE A 4 -17.22 -0.86 -13.67
CA PHE A 4 -17.17 -1.38 -12.29
C PHE A 4 -15.73 -1.72 -11.85
N LYS A 5 -14.91 -2.26 -12.75
CA LYS A 5 -13.48 -2.54 -12.48
C LYS A 5 -12.65 -1.25 -12.37
N LEU A 6 -12.98 -0.23 -13.15
CA LEU A 6 -12.31 1.08 -13.10
C LEU A 6 -12.68 1.87 -11.82
N LEU A 7 -13.95 1.81 -11.42
CA LEU A 7 -14.44 2.33 -10.15
C LEU A 7 -13.81 1.62 -8.95
N LEU A 8 -13.71 0.29 -8.97
CA LEU A 8 -12.97 -0.45 -7.94
C LEU A 8 -11.50 0.01 -7.89
N GLY A 9 -10.80 0.06 -9.03
CA GLY A 9 -9.40 0.51 -9.09
C GLY A 9 -9.19 1.90 -8.48
N ALA A 10 -10.06 2.87 -8.79
CA ALA A 10 -10.01 4.21 -8.21
C ALA A 10 -10.34 4.23 -6.70
N LEU A 11 -11.23 3.34 -6.24
CA LEU A 11 -11.57 3.18 -4.83
C LEU A 11 -10.40 2.58 -4.03
N PHE A 12 -9.71 1.58 -4.58
CA PHE A 12 -8.54 0.94 -3.97
C PHE A 12 -7.34 1.91 -3.85
N ILE A 13 -7.13 2.77 -4.86
CA ILE A 13 -6.12 3.84 -4.79
C ILE A 13 -6.45 4.84 -3.66
N ARG A 14 -7.74 5.13 -3.42
CA ARG A 14 -8.16 6.00 -2.31
C ARG A 14 -8.05 5.36 -0.93
N ILE A 15 -8.36 4.07 -0.78
CA ILE A 15 -8.29 3.34 0.51
C ILE A 15 -6.84 3.14 0.97
N VAL A 16 -5.91 2.97 0.02
CA VAL A 16 -4.48 2.89 0.34
C VAL A 16 -3.90 4.25 0.74
N SER A 17 -4.57 5.38 0.44
CA SER A 17 -4.02 6.73 0.61
C SER A 17 -4.25 7.32 2.01
N SER A 18 -3.32 7.09 2.95
CA SER A 18 -3.18 8.04 4.07
C SER A 18 -2.34 9.24 3.60
N LYS A 19 -2.81 10.47 3.84
CA LYS A 19 -2.13 11.68 3.36
C LYS A 19 -0.68 11.73 3.88
N GLU A 20 0.30 11.61 2.98
CA GLU A 20 1.70 11.98 3.24
C GLU A 20 1.74 13.49 3.47
N LEU A 21 2.43 13.92 4.53
CA LEU A 21 2.67 15.34 4.77
C LEU A 21 3.82 15.81 3.87
N ALA A 22 3.63 16.97 3.24
CA ALA A 22 4.70 17.66 2.52
C ALA A 22 5.75 18.19 3.51
N SER A 23 6.99 18.42 3.06
CA SER A 23 8.08 18.86 3.95
C SER A 23 7.75 20.13 4.73
N ASN A 24 7.08 21.09 4.07
CA ASN A 24 6.64 22.36 4.67
C ASN A 24 5.41 22.23 5.58
N GLU A 25 4.77 21.06 5.62
CA GLU A 25 3.63 20.77 6.49
C GLU A 25 4.08 20.15 7.83
N ILE A 26 5.29 19.57 7.89
CA ILE A 26 5.77 18.72 9.00
C ILE A 26 5.96 19.52 10.29
N CYS A 27 6.60 20.70 10.22
CA CYS A 27 6.97 21.46 11.42
C CYS A 27 5.73 21.88 12.23
N PHE A 28 4.76 22.53 11.58
CA PHE A 28 3.53 22.97 12.23
C PHE A 28 2.74 21.77 12.77
N TYR A 29 2.69 20.66 12.02
CA TYR A 29 2.00 19.46 12.47
C TYR A 29 2.69 18.83 13.70
N ALA A 30 4.02 18.91 13.80
CA ALA A 30 4.76 18.50 15.00
C ALA A 30 4.41 19.36 16.21
N VAL A 31 4.28 20.67 16.05
CA VAL A 31 3.78 21.56 17.12
C VAL A 31 2.37 21.13 17.53
N TYR A 32 1.43 21.06 16.59
CA TYR A 32 0.06 20.63 16.85
C TYR A 32 0.00 19.27 17.58
N ARG A 33 0.86 18.33 17.19
CA ARG A 33 0.94 17.00 17.78
C ARG A 33 1.33 17.04 19.26
N ALA A 34 2.31 17.87 19.63
CA ALA A 34 2.75 18.05 21.01
C ALA A 34 1.61 18.57 21.91
N TYR A 35 0.73 19.42 21.36
CA TYR A 35 -0.43 19.96 22.07
C TYR A 35 -1.62 19.00 22.14
N LYS A 36 -1.65 17.91 21.36
CA LYS A 36 -2.77 16.96 21.36
C LYS A 36 -3.13 16.38 22.75
N PRO A 37 -2.16 15.90 23.58
CA PRO A 37 -2.46 15.39 24.92
C PRO A 37 -2.86 16.47 25.94
N ILE A 38 -2.48 17.73 25.70
CA ILE A 38 -2.73 18.82 26.66
C ILE A 38 -4.19 19.27 26.60
N LYS A 39 -4.84 19.26 27.76
CA LYS A 39 -6.21 19.76 27.95
C LYS A 39 -6.16 21.20 28.45
N PHE A 40 -6.80 22.10 27.71
CA PHE A 40 -6.96 23.49 28.11
C PHE A 40 -8.35 23.68 28.73
N ALA A 41 -8.50 24.64 29.64
CA ALA A 41 -9.80 25.07 30.10
C ALA A 41 -10.57 25.81 29.00
N GLY A 42 -11.89 25.87 29.14
CA GLY A 42 -12.78 26.53 28.18
C GLY A 42 -13.60 25.58 27.27
N THR A 43 -14.39 26.22 26.40
CA THR A 43 -15.50 25.71 25.56
C THR A 43 -15.98 24.28 25.85
N PRO A 44 -17.12 24.12 26.55
CA PRO A 44 -17.74 22.82 26.82
C PRO A 44 -18.40 22.29 25.55
N GLY A 45 -17.61 21.73 24.64
CA GLY A 45 -18.11 20.87 23.57
C GLY A 45 -18.02 19.42 24.00
N LYS A 46 -19.10 18.64 23.87
CA LYS A 46 -19.03 17.17 23.99
C LYS A 46 -18.08 16.55 22.94
N GLU A 47 -17.75 17.31 21.89
CA GLU A 47 -16.85 16.89 20.81
C GLU A 47 -15.41 17.38 21.02
N GLN A 48 -14.48 16.42 21.04
CA GLN A 48 -13.03 16.64 21.14
C GLN A 48 -12.48 17.59 20.06
N TRP A 49 -13.07 17.61 18.87
CA TRP A 49 -12.62 18.47 17.76
C TRP A 49 -12.97 19.94 17.94
N VAL A 50 -14.08 20.25 18.61
CA VAL A 50 -14.42 21.64 18.97
C VAL A 50 -13.34 22.22 19.89
N MET A 51 -12.85 21.43 20.85
CA MET A 51 -11.73 21.84 21.71
C MET A 51 -10.42 22.04 20.94
N TYR A 52 -10.17 21.29 19.85
CA TYR A 52 -8.95 21.43 19.07
C TYR A 52 -8.96 22.63 18.13
N CYS A 53 -10.13 23.01 17.61
CA CYS A 53 -10.25 24.03 16.57
C CYS A 53 -10.71 25.40 17.10
N ARG A 54 -11.47 25.43 18.20
CA ARG A 54 -12.14 26.65 18.70
C ARG A 54 -11.67 27.09 20.09
N ASN A 55 -10.85 26.29 20.79
CA ASN A 55 -10.29 26.72 22.06
C ASN A 55 -9.17 27.75 21.83
N ARG A 56 -9.40 29.00 22.24
CA ARG A 56 -8.46 30.11 22.05
C ARG A 56 -7.12 29.89 22.75
N LEU A 57 -7.10 29.30 23.94
CA LEU A 57 -5.86 29.03 24.67
C LEU A 57 -5.00 28.00 23.92
N LYS A 58 -5.64 26.93 23.42
CA LYS A 58 -4.95 25.87 22.68
C LYS A 58 -4.41 26.36 21.33
N VAL A 59 -5.27 27.01 20.53
CA VAL A 59 -4.89 27.50 19.21
C VAL A 59 -3.82 28.59 19.32
N GLY A 60 -3.97 29.52 20.27
CA GLY A 60 -2.97 30.55 20.55
C GLY A 60 -1.62 29.96 20.97
N SER A 61 -1.62 28.93 21.81
CA SER A 61 -0.40 28.22 22.22
C SER A 61 0.29 27.50 21.04
N ILE A 62 -0.49 26.91 20.13
CA ILE A 62 0.03 26.28 18.91
C ILE A 62 0.69 27.33 18.01
N TYR A 63 0.04 28.48 17.77
CA TYR A 63 0.60 29.55 16.95
C TYR A 63 1.85 30.17 17.57
N ALA A 64 1.88 30.36 18.90
CA ALA A 64 3.06 30.85 19.60
C ALA A 64 4.25 29.89 19.42
N SER A 65 4.04 28.60 19.69
CA SER A 65 5.09 27.58 19.48
C SER A 65 5.51 27.43 18.02
N ALA A 66 4.59 27.54 17.08
CA ALA A 66 4.90 27.51 15.65
C ALA A 66 5.78 28.69 15.23
N LYS A 67 5.53 29.90 15.77
CA LYS A 67 6.35 31.08 15.50
C LYS A 67 7.78 30.95 16.06
N VAL A 68 7.95 30.25 17.18
CA VAL A 68 9.27 30.02 17.80
C VAL A 68 10.08 28.96 17.06
N TYR A 69 9.45 27.86 16.66
CA TYR A 69 10.17 26.68 16.18
C TYR A 69 10.14 26.48 14.66
N CYS A 70 9.13 26.99 13.95
CA CYS A 70 8.97 26.76 12.51
C CYS A 70 9.41 27.95 11.68
N GLN A 71 9.81 27.68 10.43
CA GLN A 71 10.08 28.74 9.47
C GLN A 71 8.78 29.43 9.04
N PRO A 72 8.77 30.74 8.76
CA PRO A 72 7.56 31.46 8.36
C PRO A 72 6.83 30.85 7.16
N GLU A 73 7.58 30.27 6.22
CA GLU A 73 7.07 29.58 5.04
C GLU A 73 6.33 28.27 5.33
N ASP A 74 6.62 27.60 6.44
CA ASP A 74 6.02 26.33 6.84
C ASP A 74 4.73 26.51 7.66
N ILE A 75 4.52 27.71 8.23
CA ILE A 75 3.38 27.97 9.13
C ILE A 75 2.07 27.94 8.34
N LEU A 76 1.95 28.73 7.26
CA LEU A 76 0.69 28.84 6.50
C LEU A 76 0.24 27.49 5.88
N PRO A 77 1.12 26.72 5.20
CA PRO A 77 0.77 25.39 4.71
C PRO A 77 0.33 24.43 5.83
N GLY A 78 1.03 24.47 6.96
CA GLY A 78 0.68 23.67 8.14
C GLY A 78 -0.68 24.01 8.73
N VAL A 79 -0.99 25.30 8.88
CA VAL A 79 -2.29 25.81 9.35
C VAL A 79 -3.42 25.34 8.44
N ALA A 80 -3.23 25.38 7.12
CA ALA A 80 -4.24 24.97 6.14
C ALA A 80 -4.66 23.49 6.31
N ILE A 81 -3.76 22.60 6.74
CA ILE A 81 -4.11 21.20 7.04
C ILE A 81 -5.06 21.11 8.22
N LEU A 82 -4.73 21.82 9.31
CA LEU A 82 -5.53 21.79 10.52
C LEU A 82 -6.89 22.43 10.25
N GLU A 83 -6.93 23.54 9.53
CA GLU A 83 -8.15 24.19 9.07
C GLU A 83 -9.04 23.26 8.23
N LYS A 84 -8.47 22.57 7.23
CA LYS A 84 -9.21 21.56 6.44
C LYS A 84 -9.75 20.42 7.30
N THR A 85 -9.01 20.04 8.34
CA THR A 85 -9.44 18.99 9.28
C THR A 85 -10.60 19.47 10.15
N CYS A 86 -10.52 20.71 10.66
CA CYS A 86 -11.60 21.37 11.40
C CYS A 86 -12.86 21.51 10.54
N GLN A 87 -12.72 22.00 9.31
CA GLN A 87 -13.83 22.15 8.38
C GLN A 87 -14.52 20.81 8.07
N ARG A 88 -13.75 19.72 7.95
CA ARG A 88 -14.30 18.38 7.69
C ARG A 88 -15.00 17.78 8.92
N ARG A 89 -14.51 18.04 10.13
CA ARG A 89 -14.97 17.37 11.36
C ARG A 89 -16.10 18.11 12.06
N ILE A 90 -16.05 19.44 12.09
CA ILE A 90 -16.99 20.29 12.82
C ILE A 90 -17.68 21.34 11.93
N SER A 91 -17.49 21.29 10.61
CA SER A 91 -18.05 22.25 9.63
C SER A 91 -17.71 23.71 9.92
N GLN A 92 -16.63 23.96 10.66
CA GLN A 92 -16.15 25.29 11.04
C GLN A 92 -14.64 25.40 10.82
N PRO A 93 -14.14 26.57 10.38
CA PRO A 93 -12.71 26.78 10.20
C PRO A 93 -11.99 26.90 11.55
N LEU A 94 -10.68 26.67 11.50
CA LEU A 94 -9.77 26.95 12.60
C LEU A 94 -9.80 28.46 12.90
N LEU A 95 -9.60 28.85 14.16
CA LEU A 95 -9.49 30.27 14.50
C LEU A 95 -8.32 30.91 13.73
N PRO A 96 -8.54 32.03 13.02
CA PRO A 96 -7.51 32.62 12.18
C PRO A 96 -6.37 33.17 13.04
N MET A 97 -5.15 33.15 12.50
CA MET A 97 -3.97 33.62 13.23
C MET A 97 -4.04 35.11 13.57
N SER A 98 -4.76 35.91 12.77
CA SER A 98 -5.03 37.33 13.02
C SER A 98 -5.70 37.59 14.37
N ASP A 99 -6.57 36.69 14.85
CA ASP A 99 -7.26 36.83 16.13
C ASP A 99 -6.32 36.77 17.35
N PHE A 100 -5.07 36.39 17.12
CA PHE A 100 -4.03 36.24 18.13
C PHE A 100 -2.86 37.21 17.93
N ALA A 101 -2.93 38.11 16.95
CA ALA A 101 -1.81 39.00 16.59
C ALA A 101 -1.24 39.78 17.79
N ALA A 102 -2.12 40.29 18.68
CA ALA A 102 -1.71 41.01 19.89
C ALA A 102 -0.92 40.14 20.89
N ASN A 103 -1.21 38.84 20.94
CA ASN A 103 -0.59 37.89 21.87
C ASN A 103 0.63 37.17 21.27
N LEU A 104 0.83 37.27 19.95
CA LEU A 104 1.90 36.60 19.20
C LEU A 104 3.15 37.47 18.99
N THR A 105 3.34 38.52 19.79
CA THR A 105 4.56 39.33 19.80
C THR A 105 5.69 38.59 20.51
N ASP A 106 6.95 38.86 20.11
CA ASP A 106 8.10 38.11 20.64
C ASP A 106 8.28 38.33 22.15
N GLU A 107 7.96 39.52 22.64
CA GLU A 107 7.94 39.85 24.08
C GLU A 107 6.89 39.05 24.86
N ASN A 108 5.69 38.86 24.30
CA ASN A 108 4.62 38.11 24.96
C ASN A 108 4.93 36.62 24.95
N ILE A 109 5.49 36.11 23.86
CA ILE A 109 5.93 34.71 23.73
C ILE A 109 7.04 34.41 24.75
N ALA A 110 8.01 35.32 24.92
CA ALA A 110 9.11 35.14 25.89
C ALA A 110 8.62 35.04 27.35
N LYS A 111 7.45 35.61 27.67
CA LYS A 111 6.84 35.55 29.01
C LYS A 111 5.95 34.32 29.22
N MET A 112 5.67 33.53 28.17
CA MET A 112 4.82 32.36 28.28
C MET A 112 5.48 31.27 29.13
N LYS A 113 4.69 30.58 29.95
CA LYS A 113 5.19 29.43 30.71
C LYS A 113 5.61 28.33 29.74
N VAL A 114 6.88 27.91 29.83
CA VAL A 114 7.41 26.77 29.09
C VAL A 114 7.04 25.47 29.81
N ILE A 115 6.60 24.47 29.06
CA ILE A 115 6.18 23.17 29.59
C ILE A 115 6.95 22.01 28.95
N GLU A 116 7.24 20.99 29.75
CA GLU A 116 7.88 19.75 29.30
C GLU A 116 6.88 18.62 29.02
N ASN A 117 7.35 17.57 28.34
CA ASN A 117 6.56 16.39 28.06
C ASN A 117 6.19 15.67 29.36
N GLY A 118 4.89 15.55 29.65
CA GLY A 118 4.39 14.88 30.86
C GLY A 118 4.38 15.73 32.13
N GLU A 119 4.78 17.01 32.07
CA GLU A 119 4.71 17.93 33.23
C GLU A 119 3.26 18.17 33.67
N ILE A 120 2.32 18.15 32.73
CA ILE A 120 0.89 18.37 32.99
C ILE A 120 0.18 17.02 32.99
N PRO A 121 -0.39 16.58 34.14
CA PRO A 121 -1.18 15.36 34.20
C PRO A 121 -2.36 15.41 33.23
N PRO A 122 -2.75 14.28 32.59
CA PRO A 122 -3.86 14.23 31.62
C PRO A 122 -5.20 14.71 32.16
N GLU A 123 -5.39 14.73 33.47
CA GLU A 123 -6.61 15.16 34.17
C GLU A 123 -6.64 16.68 34.39
N LYS A 124 -5.46 17.31 34.45
CA LYS A 124 -5.33 18.74 34.77
C LYS A 124 -5.60 19.59 33.53
N LYS A 125 -6.43 20.61 33.70
CA LYS A 125 -6.69 21.62 32.67
C LYS A 125 -5.74 22.80 32.83
N VAL A 126 -5.33 23.36 31.70
CA VAL A 126 -4.47 24.55 31.65
C VAL A 126 -5.32 25.78 31.33
N ASP A 127 -5.28 26.77 32.21
CA ASP A 127 -6.09 28.00 32.11
C ASP A 127 -5.37 29.14 31.37
N THR A 128 -4.08 28.98 31.10
CA THR A 128 -3.24 29.99 30.44
C THR A 128 -2.62 29.45 29.14
N PRO A 129 -2.25 30.31 28.18
CA PRO A 129 -1.43 29.91 27.04
C PRO A 129 -0.06 29.45 27.51
N VAL A 130 0.44 28.34 26.95
CA VAL A 130 1.74 27.73 27.33
C VAL A 130 2.59 27.45 26.11
N LEU A 131 3.90 27.56 26.25
CA LEU A 131 4.89 27.26 25.21
C LEU A 131 5.47 25.87 25.47
N ILE A 132 5.70 25.05 24.44
CA ILE A 132 6.41 23.77 24.63
C ILE A 132 7.92 23.99 24.69
N SER A 133 8.64 23.20 25.48
CA SER A 133 10.11 23.22 25.50
C SER A 133 10.70 22.71 24.19
N LYS A 134 11.95 23.11 23.89
CA LYS A 134 12.65 22.67 22.67
C LYS A 134 12.80 21.15 22.60
N ILE A 135 13.11 20.52 23.74
CA ILE A 135 13.23 19.06 23.84
C ILE A 135 11.90 18.38 23.53
N PHE A 136 10.78 18.93 24.02
CA PHE A 136 9.47 18.37 23.73
C PHE A 136 9.08 18.57 22.25
N PHE A 137 9.40 19.74 21.68
CA PHE A 137 9.24 19.99 20.25
C PHE A 137 10.05 19.00 19.41
N ASP A 138 11.35 18.81 19.69
CA ASP A 138 12.24 17.91 18.95
C ASP A 138 11.73 16.45 19.01
N LEU A 139 11.21 16.03 20.17
CA LEU A 139 10.59 14.71 20.34
C LEU A 139 9.31 14.56 19.49
N SER A 140 8.49 15.60 19.44
CA SER A 140 7.28 15.62 18.62
C SER A 140 7.63 15.63 17.13
N LEU A 141 8.62 16.41 16.73
CA LEU A 141 9.13 16.49 15.37
C LEU A 141 9.63 15.12 14.90
N LYS A 142 10.48 14.46 15.71
CA LYS A 142 10.94 13.10 15.43
C LYS A 142 9.76 12.12 15.30
N THR A 143 8.78 12.20 16.20
CA THR A 143 7.57 11.36 16.14
C THR A 143 6.79 11.55 14.85
N VAL A 144 6.63 12.79 14.38
CA VAL A 144 5.92 13.10 13.13
C VAL A 144 6.73 12.66 11.91
N VAL A 145 8.03 12.92 11.87
CA VAL A 145 8.92 12.54 10.76
C VAL A 145 8.94 11.03 10.59
N VAL A 146 9.16 10.26 11.66
CA VAL A 146 9.14 8.80 11.62
C VAL A 146 7.78 8.28 11.17
N ASN A 147 6.68 8.83 11.70
CA ASN A 147 5.35 8.42 11.26
C ASN A 147 5.08 8.76 9.78
N ASN A 148 5.56 9.91 9.29
CA ASN A 148 5.42 10.30 7.88
C ASN A 148 6.26 9.39 6.96
N ALA A 149 7.48 9.04 7.36
CA ALA A 149 8.32 8.08 6.66
C ALA A 149 7.66 6.70 6.59
N GLU A 150 7.11 6.19 7.69
CA GLU A 150 6.37 4.92 7.73
C GLU A 150 5.12 4.92 6.84
N VAL A 151 4.44 6.06 6.75
CA VAL A 151 3.34 6.27 5.80
C VAL A 151 3.87 6.24 4.37
N LYS A 152 4.92 6.97 4.04
CA LYS A 152 5.51 6.98 2.70
C LYS A 152 5.98 5.59 2.26
N HIS A 153 6.74 4.92 3.13
CA HIS A 153 7.27 3.59 2.84
C HIS A 153 6.15 2.59 2.56
N ARG A 154 5.05 2.54 3.35
CA ARG A 154 3.99 1.56 3.11
C ARG A 154 3.29 1.79 1.76
N HIS A 155 3.09 3.05 1.35
CA HIS A 155 2.54 3.37 0.03
C HIS A 155 3.46 2.91 -1.09
N HIS A 156 4.74 3.28 -1.01
CA HIS A 156 5.73 2.88 -2.02
C HIS A 156 5.79 1.37 -2.17
N TYR A 157 5.68 0.61 -1.07
CA TYR A 157 5.74 -0.84 -1.13
C TYR A 157 4.45 -1.47 -1.68
N GLY A 158 3.30 -0.83 -1.43
CA GLY A 158 2.05 -1.17 -2.13
C GLY A 158 2.19 -0.97 -3.64
N PHE A 159 2.69 0.19 -4.08
CA PHE A 159 2.95 0.47 -5.49
C PHE A 159 4.02 -0.42 -6.11
N ALA A 160 5.01 -0.86 -5.33
CA ALA A 160 6.02 -1.81 -5.78
C ALA A 160 5.39 -3.12 -6.29
N MET A 161 4.27 -3.58 -5.70
CA MET A 161 3.56 -4.77 -6.19
C MET A 161 3.07 -4.58 -7.64
N TYR A 162 2.53 -3.40 -7.95
CA TYR A 162 2.12 -3.07 -9.31
C TYR A 162 3.31 -2.90 -10.24
N GLY A 163 4.42 -2.34 -9.76
CA GLY A 163 5.66 -2.19 -10.53
C GLY A 163 6.28 -3.54 -10.94
N ILE A 164 6.31 -4.51 -10.01
CA ILE A 164 6.82 -5.87 -10.27
C ILE A 164 6.00 -6.54 -11.37
N TRP A 165 4.68 -6.61 -11.20
CA TRP A 165 3.81 -7.24 -12.19
C TRP A 165 3.74 -6.48 -13.50
N GLY A 166 3.78 -5.14 -13.46
CA GLY A 166 3.89 -4.30 -14.64
C GLY A 166 5.15 -4.62 -15.44
N THR A 167 6.30 -4.77 -14.78
CA THR A 167 7.57 -5.15 -15.43
C THR A 167 7.48 -6.54 -16.06
N VAL A 168 6.95 -7.53 -15.32
CA VAL A 168 6.75 -8.90 -15.82
C VAL A 168 5.84 -8.92 -17.06
N LEU A 169 4.75 -8.15 -17.03
CA LEU A 169 3.83 -8.04 -18.17
C LEU A 169 4.50 -7.34 -19.36
N VAL A 170 5.23 -6.25 -19.15
CA VAL A 170 5.95 -5.53 -20.23
C VAL A 170 6.99 -6.42 -20.89
N LEU A 171 7.75 -7.20 -20.12
CA LEU A 171 8.68 -8.19 -20.67
C LEU A 171 7.95 -9.25 -21.50
N GLY A 172 6.82 -9.76 -21.02
CA GLY A 172 5.97 -10.68 -21.76
C GLY A 172 5.43 -10.11 -23.07
N MET A 173 4.93 -8.87 -23.03
CA MET A 173 4.42 -8.14 -24.20
C MET A 173 5.51 -7.88 -25.23
N THR A 174 6.69 -7.45 -24.78
CA THR A 174 7.85 -7.21 -25.64
C THR A 174 8.30 -8.50 -26.32
N ASN A 175 8.37 -9.62 -25.58
CA ASN A 175 8.72 -10.92 -26.13
C ASN A 175 7.71 -11.39 -27.19
N ASN A 176 6.41 -11.24 -26.92
CA ASN A 176 5.36 -11.62 -27.88
C ASN A 176 5.39 -10.74 -29.13
N PHE A 177 5.58 -9.43 -28.97
CA PHE A 177 5.72 -8.49 -30.07
C PHE A 177 6.95 -8.82 -30.94
N CYS A 178 8.10 -9.10 -30.33
CA CYS A 178 9.30 -9.55 -31.04
C CYS A 178 9.01 -10.81 -31.85
N LYS A 179 8.41 -11.85 -31.25
CA LYS A 179 8.03 -13.06 -31.97
C LYS A 179 7.11 -12.75 -33.16
N TRP A 180 6.07 -11.96 -32.96
CA TRP A 180 5.18 -11.56 -34.04
C TRP A 180 5.91 -10.83 -35.17
N ALA A 181 6.77 -9.85 -34.85
CA ALA A 181 7.52 -9.08 -35.83
C ALA A 181 8.50 -9.96 -36.64
N PHE A 182 9.24 -10.85 -35.96
CA PHE A 182 10.21 -11.75 -36.62
C PHE A 182 9.53 -12.89 -37.40
N PHE A 183 8.49 -13.53 -36.86
CA PHE A 183 7.79 -14.63 -37.56
C PHE A 183 6.92 -14.14 -38.71
N ARG A 184 6.37 -12.91 -38.67
CA ARG A 184 5.64 -12.32 -39.80
C ARG A 184 6.55 -12.05 -41.00
N GLN A 185 7.82 -11.70 -40.75
CA GLN A 185 8.85 -11.59 -41.78
C GLN A 185 9.29 -12.95 -42.36
N SER A 186 9.25 -14.02 -41.55
CA SER A 186 9.58 -15.38 -42.03
C SER A 186 8.43 -16.01 -42.84
N ARG A 187 7.18 -15.75 -42.45
CA ARG A 187 5.98 -16.34 -43.11
C ARG A 187 5.66 -15.73 -44.48
N THR A 188 6.14 -14.53 -44.78
CA THR A 188 6.08 -13.94 -46.14
C THR A 188 7.07 -14.60 -47.11
N LYS A 189 7.93 -15.51 -46.62
CA LYS A 189 8.98 -16.19 -47.39
C LYS A 189 8.80 -17.71 -47.42
N ARG A 190 7.55 -18.21 -47.32
CA ARG A 190 7.25 -19.59 -47.73
C ARG A 190 6.95 -19.54 -49.22
N SER A 191 8.02 -19.61 -50.01
CA SER A 191 7.96 -19.86 -51.44
C SER A 191 7.12 -21.11 -51.71
N ASP A 192 6.24 -20.98 -52.68
CA ASP A 192 5.47 -22.07 -53.27
C ASP A 192 6.38 -23.24 -53.65
N LEU A 193 5.84 -24.46 -53.50
CA LEU A 193 6.55 -25.73 -53.75
C LEU A 193 6.87 -25.98 -55.23
N GLU A 194 6.46 -25.09 -56.13
CA GLU A 194 6.73 -25.16 -57.57
C GLU A 194 7.16 -23.79 -58.08
N GLY A 195 8.46 -23.59 -58.34
CA GLY A 195 8.94 -22.30 -58.83
C GLY A 195 10.45 -22.17 -58.81
N SER A 196 11.10 -22.87 -59.73
CA SER A 196 12.52 -22.72 -60.03
C SER A 196 12.83 -21.36 -60.64
N TYR A 197 13.34 -20.39 -59.86
CA TYR A 197 14.25 -19.35 -60.39
C TYR A 197 15.17 -18.84 -59.28
N ASP A 198 16.46 -18.91 -59.54
CA ASP A 198 17.52 -18.29 -58.77
C ASP A 198 17.26 -16.80 -58.56
N LEU A 199 17.01 -16.40 -57.32
CA LEU A 199 17.15 -15.00 -56.89
C LEU A 199 17.98 -14.97 -55.60
N LYS A 200 19.25 -14.60 -55.75
CA LYS A 200 20.18 -14.22 -54.67
C LYS A 200 19.63 -13.00 -53.92
N LEU A 201 18.58 -13.17 -53.14
CA LEU A 201 18.10 -12.14 -52.23
C LEU A 201 18.83 -12.30 -50.89
N LYS A 202 19.81 -11.41 -50.67
CA LYS A 202 20.59 -11.29 -49.43
C LYS A 202 19.66 -11.44 -48.22
N THR A 203 19.84 -12.55 -47.52
CA THR A 203 19.05 -12.94 -46.35
C THR A 203 19.30 -11.95 -45.20
N PRO A 204 18.25 -11.35 -44.59
CA PRO A 204 18.40 -10.52 -43.38
C PRO A 204 18.76 -11.36 -42.14
N HIS A 205 18.97 -12.67 -42.31
CA HIS A 205 19.17 -13.66 -41.26
C HIS A 205 20.54 -13.57 -40.55
N ARG A 206 21.55 -12.87 -41.10
CA ARG A 206 22.90 -12.82 -40.49
C ARG A 206 22.97 -11.88 -39.27
N VAL A 207 22.23 -10.78 -39.24
CA VAL A 207 22.34 -9.76 -38.19
C VAL A 207 21.58 -10.17 -36.90
N CYS A 208 20.50 -10.94 -37.02
CA CYS A 208 19.69 -11.39 -35.88
C CYS A 208 20.03 -12.80 -35.34
N ARG A 209 21.04 -13.50 -35.90
CA ARG A 209 21.43 -14.86 -35.46
C ARG A 209 21.71 -14.98 -33.94
N PRO A 210 22.49 -14.09 -33.30
CA PRO A 210 22.74 -14.21 -31.86
C PRO A 210 21.48 -13.96 -31.02
N PHE A 211 20.58 -13.07 -31.47
CA PHE A 211 19.31 -12.81 -30.78
C PHE A 211 18.32 -13.95 -30.93
N LEU A 212 18.24 -14.58 -32.11
CA LEU A 212 17.44 -15.78 -32.34
C LEU A 212 17.98 -16.98 -31.56
N TYR A 213 19.31 -17.15 -31.51
CA TYR A 213 19.95 -18.19 -30.71
C TYR A 213 19.69 -17.99 -29.21
N LEU A 214 19.76 -16.75 -28.71
CA LEU A 214 19.42 -16.42 -27.34
C LEU A 214 17.92 -16.65 -27.05
N SER A 215 17.03 -16.26 -27.96
CA SER A 215 15.59 -16.53 -27.85
C SER A 215 15.27 -18.03 -27.83
N ASP A 216 15.90 -18.82 -28.69
CA ASP A 216 15.71 -20.27 -28.74
C ASP A 216 16.32 -20.96 -27.52
N TRP A 217 17.46 -20.49 -27.05
CA TRP A 217 18.09 -20.96 -25.81
C TRP A 217 17.21 -20.65 -24.59
N ILE A 218 16.71 -19.42 -24.46
CA ILE A 218 15.74 -19.03 -23.42
C ILE A 218 14.48 -19.89 -23.54
N GLN A 219 14.01 -20.15 -24.76
CA GLN A 219 12.82 -20.96 -24.93
C GLN A 219 13.01 -22.39 -24.45
N THR A 220 14.09 -23.02 -24.90
CA THR A 220 14.42 -24.42 -24.61
C THR A 220 14.85 -24.67 -23.17
N HIS A 221 15.54 -23.74 -22.54
CA HIS A 221 16.10 -23.95 -21.19
C HIS A 221 15.27 -23.29 -20.08
N LEU A 222 14.52 -22.23 -20.38
CA LEU A 222 13.77 -21.47 -19.36
C LEU A 222 12.25 -21.54 -19.57
N THR A 223 11.73 -21.31 -20.79
CA THR A 223 10.26 -21.18 -20.97
C THR A 223 9.51 -22.51 -21.04
N ILE A 224 10.04 -23.49 -21.77
CA ILE A 224 9.36 -24.75 -22.11
C ILE A 224 9.51 -25.81 -21.00
N PRO A 225 10.70 -26.02 -20.39
CA PRO A 225 10.86 -27.12 -19.46
C PRO A 225 10.10 -26.88 -18.15
N SER A 226 9.55 -27.97 -17.62
CA SER A 226 8.90 -27.97 -16.31
C SER A 226 9.92 -27.75 -15.18
N THR A 227 9.45 -27.23 -14.04
CA THR A 227 10.30 -27.03 -12.86
C THR A 227 10.77 -28.37 -12.27
N PHE A 228 9.96 -29.42 -12.37
CA PHE A 228 10.28 -30.77 -11.93
C PHE A 228 9.82 -31.81 -12.97
N GLY A 229 10.75 -32.47 -13.64
CA GLY A 229 10.50 -33.66 -14.47
C GLY A 229 9.39 -33.52 -15.53
N SER A 230 8.49 -34.49 -15.59
CA SER A 230 7.34 -34.53 -16.54
C SER A 230 6.04 -33.95 -15.96
N TYR A 231 6.09 -33.34 -14.77
CA TYR A 231 4.90 -32.95 -14.00
C TYR A 231 4.20 -31.67 -14.48
N HIS A 232 4.61 -31.05 -15.60
CA HIS A 232 3.82 -29.94 -16.19
C HIS A 232 2.44 -30.38 -16.71
N LEU A 233 2.29 -31.69 -17.00
CA LEU A 233 1.06 -32.34 -17.47
C LEU A 233 0.34 -33.15 -16.38
N ARG A 234 0.95 -33.34 -15.19
CA ARG A 234 0.38 -34.15 -14.09
C ARG A 234 0.47 -33.40 -12.77
N THR A 235 -0.65 -33.28 -12.05
CA THR A 235 -0.67 -32.62 -10.74
C THR A 235 0.09 -33.44 -9.69
N LEU A 236 1.09 -32.82 -9.05
CA LEU A 236 1.84 -33.39 -7.93
C LEU A 236 1.14 -32.95 -6.64
N TYR A 237 0.62 -33.89 -5.85
CA TYR A 237 -0.23 -33.62 -4.66
C TYR A 237 -1.41 -32.66 -4.94
N GLY A 238 -1.96 -32.72 -6.15
CA GLY A 238 -3.05 -31.84 -6.59
C GLY A 238 -2.60 -30.46 -7.09
N CYS A 239 -1.36 -30.00 -6.88
CA CYS A 239 -0.94 -28.69 -7.35
C CYS A 239 -0.52 -28.74 -8.84
N ASP A 240 -1.02 -27.79 -9.64
CA ASP A 240 -0.53 -27.55 -11.00
C ASP A 240 0.92 -27.06 -10.93
N MET A 241 1.87 -27.87 -11.39
CA MET A 241 3.28 -27.50 -11.32
C MET A 241 3.61 -26.40 -12.34
N PRO A 242 4.23 -25.29 -11.90
CA PRO A 242 4.61 -24.21 -12.80
C PRO A 242 5.73 -24.62 -13.76
N THR A 243 5.82 -23.94 -14.90
CA THR A 243 7.04 -23.94 -15.74
C THR A 243 8.19 -23.26 -15.00
N ARG A 244 9.45 -23.45 -15.43
CA ARG A 244 10.60 -22.87 -14.72
C ARG A 244 10.52 -21.34 -14.63
N ILE A 245 10.06 -20.67 -15.68
CA ILE A 245 9.85 -19.21 -15.65
C ILE A 245 8.72 -18.83 -14.69
N GLU A 246 7.59 -19.55 -14.71
CA GLU A 246 6.51 -19.31 -13.74
C GLU A 246 7.04 -19.44 -12.30
N ALA A 247 7.86 -20.46 -12.02
CA ALA A 247 8.47 -20.65 -10.71
C ALA A 247 9.44 -19.53 -10.32
N ILE A 248 10.31 -19.08 -11.23
CA ILE A 248 11.25 -17.97 -10.99
C ILE A 248 10.49 -16.66 -10.72
N VAL A 249 9.46 -16.37 -11.51
CA VAL A 249 8.62 -15.17 -11.31
C VAL A 249 7.90 -15.23 -9.96
N ILE A 250 7.32 -16.38 -9.61
CA ILE A 250 6.63 -16.55 -8.32
C ILE A 250 7.61 -16.46 -7.16
N PHE A 251 8.78 -17.09 -7.24
CA PHE A 251 9.80 -17.05 -6.19
C PHE A 251 10.31 -15.62 -5.96
N SER A 252 10.67 -14.90 -7.03
CA SER A 252 11.11 -13.51 -6.93
C SER A 252 10.01 -12.60 -6.36
N TYR A 253 8.75 -12.81 -6.76
CA TYR A 253 7.59 -12.10 -6.20
C TYR A 253 7.44 -12.32 -4.69
N TRP A 254 7.50 -13.57 -4.21
CA TRP A 254 7.45 -13.88 -2.77
C TRP A 254 8.66 -13.36 -2.00
N LEU A 255 9.86 -13.46 -2.59
CA LEU A 255 11.08 -12.92 -1.98
C LEU A 255 10.97 -11.41 -1.78
N ILE A 256 10.49 -10.67 -2.78
CA ILE A 256 10.31 -9.22 -2.68
C ILE A 256 9.25 -8.89 -1.62
N ILE A 257 8.13 -9.61 -1.58
CA ILE A 257 7.13 -9.43 -0.50
C ILE A 257 7.77 -9.61 0.87
N ALA A 258 8.54 -10.68 1.08
CA ALA A 258 9.20 -10.96 2.35
C ALA A 258 10.18 -9.84 2.74
N VAL A 259 11.01 -9.38 1.80
CA VAL A 259 11.96 -8.27 2.03
C VAL A 259 11.19 -6.99 2.39
N LEU A 260 10.18 -6.60 1.61
CA LEU A 260 9.39 -5.39 1.84
C LEU A 260 8.60 -5.43 3.16
N CYS A 261 8.29 -6.61 3.68
CA CYS A 261 7.68 -6.77 4.99
C CYS A 261 8.66 -6.60 6.17
N CYS A 262 9.97 -6.64 5.94
CA CYS A 262 10.98 -6.69 7.00
C CYS A 262 11.89 -5.45 7.08
N VAL A 263 11.94 -4.60 6.04
CA VAL A 263 12.91 -3.50 5.94
C VAL A 263 12.33 -2.12 6.28
N ASN A 264 13.22 -1.21 6.71
CA ASN A 264 12.96 0.21 7.00
C ASN A 264 11.94 0.45 8.12
N TYR A 265 12.23 -0.09 9.31
CA TYR A 265 11.53 0.24 10.55
C TYR A 265 12.41 1.11 11.44
N GLU A 266 11.97 2.33 11.73
CA GLU A 266 12.63 3.20 12.70
C GLU A 266 11.86 3.17 14.03
N LEU A 267 12.47 2.58 15.06
CA LEU A 267 11.90 2.46 16.40
C LEU A 267 12.68 3.35 17.36
N PHE A 268 11.98 4.09 18.22
CA PHE A 268 12.64 4.90 19.25
C PHE A 268 11.79 5.04 20.51
N ALA A 269 12.46 5.15 21.66
CA ALA A 269 11.82 5.38 22.95
C ALA A 269 11.31 6.84 23.06
N GLY A 270 10.17 7.03 23.73
CA GLY A 270 9.58 8.37 23.93
C GLY A 270 8.63 8.85 22.82
N ASN A 271 8.33 8.01 21.84
CA ASN A 271 7.37 8.33 20.78
C ASN A 271 6.00 8.75 21.34
N LEU A 272 5.52 9.93 20.94
CA LEU A 272 4.27 10.52 21.46
C LEU A 272 2.99 9.79 20.97
N ASN A 273 3.10 8.93 19.96
CA ASN A 273 1.97 8.17 19.43
C ASN A 273 1.85 6.82 20.13
N ILE A 274 2.98 6.12 20.24
CA ILE A 274 3.06 4.76 20.75
C ILE A 274 4.32 4.66 21.61
N PRO A 275 4.23 4.86 22.93
CA PRO A 275 5.42 4.94 23.79
C PRO A 275 6.27 3.66 23.82
N LYS A 276 5.62 2.48 23.74
CA LYS A 276 6.30 1.17 23.77
C LYS A 276 6.86 0.81 22.39
N THR A 277 8.14 0.47 22.32
CA THR A 277 8.84 0.07 21.08
C THR A 277 8.28 -1.21 20.48
N SER A 278 7.91 -2.20 21.29
CA SER A 278 7.26 -3.43 20.81
C SER A 278 5.92 -3.15 20.14
N ALA A 279 5.12 -2.24 20.72
CA ALA A 279 3.85 -1.82 20.12
C ALA A 279 4.06 -1.00 18.84
N GLN A 280 5.14 -0.19 18.75
CA GLN A 280 5.51 0.50 17.50
C GLN A 280 5.80 -0.51 16.39
N LEU A 281 6.63 -1.52 16.67
CA LEU A 281 6.96 -2.56 15.71
C LEU A 281 5.71 -3.31 15.24
N CYS A 282 4.84 -3.75 16.16
CA CYS A 282 3.57 -4.41 15.78
C CYS A 282 2.70 -3.51 14.90
N ARG A 283 2.60 -2.21 15.23
CA ARG A 283 1.81 -1.25 14.44
C ARG A 283 2.37 -1.03 13.03
N TYR A 284 3.69 -0.98 12.90
CA TYR A 284 4.36 -0.75 11.62
C TYR A 284 4.31 -2.01 10.75
N ILE A 285 4.54 -3.19 11.31
CA ILE A 285 4.34 -4.47 10.60
C ILE A 285 2.89 -4.60 10.15
N ALA A 286 1.91 -4.35 11.03
CA ALA A 286 0.50 -4.39 10.64
C ALA A 286 0.19 -3.42 9.50
N GLY A 287 0.68 -2.18 9.59
CA GLY A 287 0.50 -1.19 8.51
C GLY A 287 1.09 -1.66 7.17
N ARG A 288 2.23 -2.34 7.22
CA ARG A 288 2.96 -2.87 6.05
C ARG A 288 2.22 -4.01 5.38
N THR A 289 1.91 -5.05 6.13
CA THR A 289 1.24 -6.25 5.63
C THR A 289 -0.18 -5.94 5.14
N GLY A 290 -0.88 -5.01 5.79
CA GLY A 290 -2.17 -4.51 5.34
C GLY A 290 -2.09 -3.88 3.94
N VAL A 291 -1.23 -2.88 3.73
CA VAL A 291 -1.13 -2.20 2.43
C VAL A 291 -0.67 -3.15 1.32
N ILE A 292 0.30 -4.04 1.58
CA ILE A 292 0.75 -5.01 0.58
C ILE A 292 -0.36 -6.05 0.29
N SER A 293 -1.14 -6.47 1.29
CA SER A 293 -2.32 -7.33 1.09
C SER A 293 -3.31 -6.66 0.13
N PHE A 294 -3.69 -5.40 0.43
CA PHE A 294 -4.59 -4.61 -0.40
C PHE A 294 -4.08 -4.42 -1.83
N ALA A 295 -2.77 -4.19 -2.00
CA ALA A 295 -2.16 -4.03 -3.31
C ALA A 295 -2.30 -5.30 -4.19
N ASN A 296 -2.32 -6.48 -3.56
CA ASN A 296 -2.43 -7.76 -4.26
C ASN A 296 -3.86 -8.14 -4.67
N LEU A 297 -4.90 -7.52 -4.11
CA LEU A 297 -6.29 -7.80 -4.47
C LEU A 297 -6.64 -7.42 -5.92
N PRO A 298 -6.35 -6.19 -6.41
CA PRO A 298 -6.56 -5.84 -7.82
C PRO A 298 -5.76 -6.72 -8.78
N LEU A 299 -4.54 -7.10 -8.39
CA LEU A 299 -3.69 -8.02 -9.16
C LEU A 299 -4.34 -9.40 -9.27
N ALA A 300 -4.85 -9.95 -8.17
CA ALA A 300 -5.58 -11.21 -8.18
C ALA A 300 -6.78 -11.16 -9.13
N TRP A 301 -7.58 -10.10 -9.10
CA TRP A 301 -8.74 -9.96 -10.01
C TRP A 301 -8.36 -9.76 -11.47
N MET A 302 -7.28 -9.04 -11.74
CA MET A 302 -6.75 -8.87 -13.09
C MET A 302 -6.37 -10.22 -13.69
N PHE A 303 -5.65 -11.05 -12.94
CA PHE A 303 -5.21 -12.37 -13.39
C PHE A 303 -6.34 -13.42 -13.50
N ALA A 304 -7.48 -13.19 -12.84
CA ALA A 304 -8.65 -14.09 -12.92
C ALA A 304 -9.41 -14.03 -14.26
N GLY A 305 -9.22 -12.97 -15.06
CA GLY A 305 -10.01 -12.73 -16.27
C GLY A 305 -9.65 -13.67 -17.43
N ARG A 306 -10.66 -14.37 -17.99
CA ARG A 306 -10.51 -15.23 -19.18
C ARG A 306 -10.37 -14.46 -20.50
N ASN A 307 -10.94 -13.26 -20.57
CA ASN A 307 -10.80 -12.34 -21.70
C ASN A 307 -10.17 -11.04 -21.20
N ASN A 308 -8.84 -10.97 -21.25
CA ASN A 308 -8.04 -9.88 -20.71
C ASN A 308 -7.08 -9.38 -21.80
N ILE A 309 -6.97 -8.06 -21.98
CA ILE A 309 -6.04 -7.44 -22.93
C ILE A 309 -4.59 -7.93 -22.72
N PHE A 310 -4.21 -8.20 -21.48
CA PHE A 310 -2.87 -8.70 -21.16
C PHE A 310 -2.64 -10.13 -21.65
N LEU A 311 -3.67 -10.99 -21.75
CA LEU A 311 -3.54 -12.33 -22.35
C LEU A 311 -3.20 -12.21 -23.83
N TRP A 312 -3.89 -11.32 -24.56
CA TRP A 312 -3.61 -11.07 -25.97
C TRP A 312 -2.23 -10.44 -26.17
N ALA A 313 -1.89 -9.41 -25.39
CA ALA A 313 -0.65 -8.67 -25.56
C ALA A 313 0.60 -9.51 -25.22
N THR A 314 0.54 -10.33 -24.17
CA THR A 314 1.66 -11.21 -23.76
C THR A 314 1.71 -12.53 -24.55
N GLY A 315 0.61 -12.93 -25.19
CA GLY A 315 0.49 -14.24 -25.82
C GLY A 315 0.49 -15.40 -24.83
N TRP A 316 0.31 -15.15 -23.53
CA TRP A 316 0.29 -16.18 -22.50
C TRP A 316 -1.03 -16.93 -22.46
N SER A 317 -0.97 -18.19 -22.02
CA SER A 317 -2.17 -18.99 -21.81
C SER A 317 -2.94 -18.56 -20.56
N PHE A 318 -4.25 -18.78 -20.56
CA PHE A 318 -5.08 -18.57 -19.36
C PHE A 318 -4.60 -19.41 -18.17
N ARG A 319 -3.98 -20.58 -18.41
CA ARG A 319 -3.37 -21.41 -17.36
C ARG A 319 -2.31 -20.62 -16.57
N MET A 320 -1.42 -19.92 -17.25
CA MET A 320 -0.37 -19.13 -16.63
C MET A 320 -0.94 -17.98 -15.79
N PHE A 321 -1.91 -17.24 -16.35
CA PHE A 321 -2.62 -16.19 -15.61
C PHE A 321 -3.33 -16.73 -14.38
N ASN A 322 -3.96 -17.90 -14.48
CA ASN A 322 -4.63 -18.53 -13.35
C ASN A 322 -3.65 -18.97 -12.24
N ILE A 323 -2.41 -19.34 -12.59
CA ILE A 323 -1.35 -19.58 -11.59
C ILE A 323 -1.04 -18.28 -10.85
N PHE A 324 -0.84 -17.17 -11.57
CA PHE A 324 -0.57 -15.86 -10.96
C PHE A 324 -1.74 -15.34 -10.12
N HIS A 325 -2.98 -15.54 -10.56
CA HIS A 325 -4.18 -15.27 -9.77
C HIS A 325 -4.15 -15.96 -8.41
N ARG A 326 -3.86 -17.28 -8.40
CA ARG A 326 -3.79 -18.06 -7.16
C ARG A 326 -2.67 -17.57 -6.24
N GLN A 327 -1.51 -17.23 -6.78
CA GLN A 327 -0.38 -16.72 -5.98
C GLN A 327 -0.66 -15.32 -5.42
N ALA A 328 -1.24 -14.41 -6.21
CA ALA A 328 -1.63 -13.08 -5.73
C ALA A 328 -2.74 -13.15 -4.68
N ALA A 329 -3.74 -14.03 -4.86
CA ALA A 329 -4.77 -14.27 -3.86
C ALA A 329 -4.20 -14.86 -2.56
N LEU A 330 -3.28 -15.82 -2.66
CA LEU A 330 -2.60 -16.40 -1.49
C LEU A 330 -1.76 -15.36 -0.76
N ALA A 331 -0.99 -14.54 -1.47
CA ALA A 331 -0.22 -13.44 -0.90
C ALA A 331 -1.13 -12.44 -0.18
N ALA A 332 -2.24 -12.02 -0.82
CA ALA A 332 -3.21 -11.13 -0.20
C ALA A 332 -3.77 -11.72 1.11
N THR A 333 -4.18 -13.00 1.12
CA THR A 333 -4.73 -13.66 2.31
C THR A 333 -3.69 -13.87 3.42
N LEU A 334 -2.48 -14.36 3.12
CA LEU A 334 -1.45 -14.55 4.14
C LEU A 334 -1.02 -13.21 4.77
N LEU A 335 -0.91 -12.16 3.96
CA LEU A 335 -0.62 -10.82 4.46
C LEU A 335 -1.78 -10.23 5.28
N ALA A 336 -3.03 -10.52 4.91
CA ALA A 336 -4.20 -10.13 5.71
C ALA A 336 -4.24 -10.86 7.06
N ILE A 337 -3.88 -12.15 7.10
CA ILE A 337 -3.74 -12.90 8.36
C ILE A 337 -2.62 -12.30 9.21
N ALA A 338 -1.44 -12.03 8.64
CA ALA A 338 -0.33 -11.41 9.36
C ALA A 338 -0.69 -10.01 9.87
N HIS A 339 -1.39 -9.20 9.06
CA HIS A 339 -1.98 -7.92 9.46
C HIS A 339 -2.88 -8.10 10.68
N SER A 340 -3.84 -9.02 10.61
CA SER A 340 -4.79 -9.26 11.69
C SER A 340 -4.13 -9.77 12.96
N ILE A 341 -3.15 -10.68 12.89
CA ILE A 341 -2.39 -11.15 14.07
C ILE A 341 -1.63 -9.99 14.72
N THR A 342 -0.87 -9.22 13.94
CA THR A 342 -0.05 -8.13 14.48
C THR A 342 -0.89 -6.98 15.01
N PHE A 343 -2.01 -6.68 14.35
CA PHE A 343 -2.97 -5.69 14.83
C PHE A 343 -3.71 -6.18 16.08
N THR A 344 -4.05 -7.46 16.16
CA THR A 344 -4.63 -8.08 17.37
C THR A 344 -3.67 -7.97 18.55
N ILE A 345 -2.39 -8.31 18.37
CA ILE A 345 -1.35 -8.12 19.40
C ILE A 345 -1.26 -6.65 19.83
N PHE A 346 -1.30 -5.70 18.88
CA PHE A 346 -1.29 -4.27 19.18
C PHE A 346 -2.54 -3.81 19.97
N PHE A 347 -3.73 -4.31 19.63
CA PHE A 347 -4.99 -3.93 20.29
C PHE A 347 -5.22 -4.63 21.63
N PHE A 348 -4.69 -5.84 21.83
CA PHE A 348 -4.61 -6.46 23.15
C PHE A 348 -3.85 -5.57 24.16
N LEU A 349 -3.05 -4.62 23.68
CA LEU A 349 -2.35 -3.66 24.52
C LEU A 349 -3.13 -2.33 24.76
N ILE A 350 -4.27 -2.06 24.08
CA ILE A 350 -4.89 -0.71 24.01
C ILE A 350 -6.46 -0.63 24.09
N GLU A 351 -7.26 -1.71 23.97
CA GLU A 351 -8.77 -1.77 23.84
C GLU A 351 -9.34 -1.28 22.47
N LYS A 352 -10.60 -1.50 22.03
CA LYS A 352 -11.52 -2.66 21.96
C LYS A 352 -11.95 -2.80 20.47
N TRP A 353 -11.81 -4.02 19.92
CA TRP A 353 -12.47 -4.64 18.75
C TRP A 353 -12.63 -3.87 17.41
N PHE A 354 -12.05 -4.46 16.35
CA PHE A 354 -12.29 -4.10 14.96
C PHE A 354 -13.04 -5.23 14.25
N CYS A 355 -14.37 -5.25 14.33
CA CYS A 355 -15.19 -6.36 13.81
C CYS A 355 -15.06 -6.54 12.29
N MET A 356 -14.99 -5.45 11.52
CA MET A 356 -15.00 -5.54 10.04
C MET A 356 -13.74 -6.19 9.49
N GLY A 357 -12.55 -5.85 10.00
CA GLY A 357 -11.29 -6.46 9.54
C GLY A 357 -11.14 -7.94 9.90
N VAL A 358 -11.71 -8.36 11.03
CA VAL A 358 -11.76 -9.78 11.40
C VAL A 358 -12.64 -10.55 10.43
N VAL A 359 -13.85 -10.05 10.14
CA VAL A 359 -14.75 -10.69 9.16
C VAL A 359 -14.09 -10.73 7.77
N GLY A 360 -13.40 -9.66 7.36
CA GLY A 360 -12.65 -9.62 6.10
C GLY A 360 -11.55 -10.68 6.02
N THR A 361 -10.75 -10.84 7.08
CA THR A 361 -9.67 -11.85 7.14
C THR A 361 -10.24 -13.27 7.13
N VAL A 362 -11.34 -13.50 7.84
CA VAL A 362 -12.04 -14.80 7.86
C VAL A 362 -12.61 -15.13 6.48
N ALA A 363 -13.26 -14.17 5.81
CA ALA A 363 -13.77 -14.35 4.45
C ALA A 363 -12.65 -14.66 3.44
N MET A 364 -11.53 -13.93 3.50
CA MET A 364 -10.35 -14.19 2.66
C MET A 364 -9.70 -15.55 2.93
N SER A 365 -9.73 -16.01 4.18
CA SER A 365 -9.22 -17.32 4.57
C SER A 365 -10.11 -18.43 4.01
N PHE A 366 -11.44 -18.30 4.15
CA PHE A 366 -12.39 -19.24 3.56
C PHE A 366 -12.34 -19.27 2.04
N LEU A 367 -12.10 -18.13 1.37
CA LEU A 367 -11.87 -18.09 -0.08
C LEU A 367 -10.73 -19.03 -0.48
N VAL A 368 -9.60 -19.01 0.23
CA VAL A 368 -8.45 -19.88 -0.08
C VAL A 368 -8.77 -21.34 0.24
N ILE A 369 -9.37 -21.63 1.40
CA ILE A 369 -9.71 -22.99 1.85
C ILE A 369 -10.71 -23.65 0.88
N PHE A 370 -11.80 -22.97 0.54
CA PHE A 370 -12.81 -23.49 -0.39
C PHE A 370 -12.34 -23.47 -1.85
N SER A 371 -11.24 -22.78 -2.17
CA SER A 371 -10.60 -22.88 -3.49
C SER A 371 -9.67 -24.10 -3.64
N CYS A 372 -9.75 -25.07 -2.72
CA CYS A 372 -8.98 -26.31 -2.79
C CYS A 372 -9.32 -27.14 -4.05
N LEU A 373 -8.35 -27.94 -4.48
CA LEU A 373 -8.46 -28.72 -5.71
C LEU A 373 -9.52 -29.81 -5.66
N TRP A 374 -9.77 -30.36 -4.47
CA TRP A 374 -10.78 -31.38 -4.27
C TRP A 374 -12.17 -30.85 -4.61
N LEU A 375 -12.55 -29.70 -4.04
CA LEU A 375 -13.86 -29.07 -4.29
C LEU A 375 -14.00 -28.66 -5.76
N ARG A 376 -12.96 -28.03 -6.32
CA ARG A 376 -12.94 -27.59 -7.73
C ARG A 376 -13.11 -28.71 -8.74
N ARG A 377 -12.62 -29.93 -8.44
CA ARG A 377 -12.73 -31.09 -9.34
C ARG A 377 -14.03 -31.86 -9.18
N LYS A 378 -14.57 -31.94 -7.95
CA LYS A 378 -15.78 -32.73 -7.66
C LYS A 378 -17.06 -31.94 -7.90
N THR A 379 -17.11 -30.68 -7.50
CA THR A 379 -18.32 -29.84 -7.55
C THR A 379 -17.97 -28.42 -7.99
N TYR A 380 -17.69 -28.25 -9.28
CA TYR A 380 -17.24 -26.97 -9.84
C TYR A 380 -18.26 -25.83 -9.63
N GLU A 381 -19.56 -26.09 -9.83
CA GLU A 381 -20.62 -25.09 -9.66
C GLU A 381 -20.71 -24.59 -8.22
N LEU A 382 -20.58 -25.50 -7.25
CA LEU A 382 -20.57 -25.14 -5.83
C LEU A 382 -19.35 -24.29 -5.47
N PHE A 383 -18.16 -24.68 -5.95
CA PHE A 383 -16.95 -23.87 -5.81
C PHE A 383 -17.17 -22.45 -6.36
N LEU A 384 -17.74 -22.33 -7.57
CA LEU A 384 -17.96 -21.03 -8.22
C LEU A 384 -18.91 -20.15 -7.41
N LEU A 385 -20.03 -20.70 -6.94
CA LEU A 385 -21.02 -19.96 -6.16
C LEU A 385 -20.43 -19.47 -4.83
N ILE A 386 -19.76 -20.35 -4.07
CA ILE A 386 -19.09 -19.99 -2.82
C ILE A 386 -18.03 -18.91 -3.05
N HIS A 387 -17.23 -19.05 -4.11
CA HIS A 387 -16.16 -18.10 -4.43
C HIS A 387 -16.71 -16.72 -4.80
N ILE A 388 -17.80 -16.63 -5.57
CA ILE A 388 -18.46 -15.36 -5.91
C ILE A 388 -19.08 -14.71 -4.67
N ALA A 389 -19.79 -15.49 -3.84
CA ALA A 389 -20.43 -14.99 -2.63
C ALA A 389 -19.40 -14.40 -1.65
N LEU A 390 -18.34 -15.16 -1.33
CA LEU A 390 -17.29 -14.71 -0.43
C LEU A 390 -16.45 -13.57 -1.01
N SER A 391 -16.22 -13.53 -2.32
CA SER A 391 -15.56 -12.39 -2.99
C SER A 391 -16.38 -11.11 -2.87
N THR A 392 -17.70 -11.21 -3.03
CA THR A 392 -18.62 -10.07 -2.87
C THR A 392 -18.60 -9.56 -1.43
N VAL A 393 -18.68 -10.45 -0.45
CA VAL A 393 -18.54 -10.11 0.98
C VAL A 393 -17.20 -9.42 1.26
N THR A 394 -16.11 -9.96 0.73
CA THR A 394 -14.76 -9.38 0.90
C THR A 394 -14.69 -7.97 0.32
N ILE A 395 -15.21 -7.74 -0.89
CA ILE A 395 -15.24 -6.41 -1.50
C ILE A 395 -16.06 -5.43 -0.67
N ILE A 396 -17.25 -5.84 -0.20
CA ILE A 396 -18.12 -4.99 0.63
C ILE A 396 -17.38 -4.59 1.91
N ILE A 397 -16.83 -5.56 2.64
CA ILE A 397 -16.15 -5.33 3.92
C ILE A 397 -14.94 -4.42 3.78
N ILE A 398 -14.22 -4.51 2.66
CA ILE A 398 -13.06 -3.67 2.39
C ILE A 398 -13.41 -2.18 2.25
N VAL A 399 -14.63 -1.88 1.79
CA VAL A 399 -15.08 -0.51 1.55
C VAL A 399 -15.54 0.18 2.85
N PHE A 400 -15.94 -0.59 3.85
CA PHE A 400 -16.38 -0.11 5.16
C PHE A 400 -15.22 -0.09 6.17
#